data_AF-A0A0W0DNR7-F1
#
_entry.id   AF-A0A0W0DNR7-F1
#
_cell.length_a   1.000
_cell.length_b   1.000
_cell.length_c   1.000
_cell.angle_alpha   90.00
_cell.angle_beta   90.00
_cell.angle_gamma   90.00
#
_symmetry.space_group_name_H-M   'P 1'
#
loop_
_entity.id
_entity.type
_entity.pdbx_description
1 polymer ?
#
loop_
_entity_poly.entity_id
_entity_poly.type
_entity_poly.pdbx_seq_one_letter_code
_entity_poly.pdbx_strand_id
1 'polypeptide(L)' 'MIGDAKLGIMVVDELRHYFGEKIVSLFNGLDMPYIPYLIINQAFILDYDQVEAFKMTPFVYQYI' A
#
# COMPACT_ATOMS: atom_id res chain seq x y z
N MET A 1 10.05 6.33 10.83
CA MET A 1 9.09 7.35 11.26
C MET A 1 8.62 8.13 10.04
N ILE A 2 7.31 8.35 9.91
CA ILE A 2 6.73 9.20 8.86
C ILE A 2 6.13 10.46 9.52
N GLY A 3 6.26 11.60 8.84
CA GLY A 3 5.67 12.89 9.23
C GLY A 3 5.03 13.55 8.00
N ASP A 4 4.06 14.43 8.23
CA ASP A 4 3.30 15.11 7.16
C ASP A 4 2.81 14.14 6.08
N ALA A 5 2.07 13.11 6.50
CA ALA A 5 1.46 12.14 5.59
C ALA A 5 -0.01 12.48 5.35
N LYS A 6 -0.47 12.23 4.12
CA LYS A 6 -1.87 12.38 3.73
C LYS A 6 -2.43 11.03 3.30
N LEU A 7 -3.71 10.80 3.63
CA LEU A 7 -4.47 9.65 3.15
C LEU A 7 -5.08 9.99 1.79
N GLY A 8 -4.87 9.13 0.81
CA GLY A 8 -5.53 9.17 -0.49
C GLY A 8 -6.31 7.89 -0.73
N ILE A 9 -7.18 7.93 -1.74
CA ILE A 9 -7.90 6.78 -2.27
C ILE A 9 -7.64 6.73 -3.77
N MET A 10 -7.26 5.56 -4.26
CA MET A 10 -6.89 5.29 -5.64
C MET A 10 -7.80 4.21 -6.22
N VAL A 11 -8.15 4.28 -7.51
CA VAL A 11 -8.84 3.15 -8.16
C VAL A 11 -7.86 2.06 -8.59
N VAL A 12 -8.29 0.81 -8.64
CA VAL A 12 -7.40 -0.34 -8.98
C VAL A 12 -6.65 -0.14 -10.30
N ASP A 13 -7.28 0.49 -11.30
CA ASP A 13 -6.63 0.74 -12.59
C ASP A 13 -5.47 1.75 -12.49
N GLU A 14 -5.57 2.74 -11.60
CA GLU A 14 -4.46 3.66 -11.29
C GLU A 14 -3.34 2.93 -10.55
N LEU A 15 -3.67 2.00 -9.64
CA LEU A 15 -2.67 1.18 -8.95
C LEU A 15 -1.86 0.36 -9.97
N ARG A 16 -2.53 -0.24 -10.95
CA ARG A 16 -1.89 -0.97 -12.04
C ARG A 16 -0.92 -0.08 -12.81
N HIS A 17 -1.32 1.16 -13.09
CA HIS A 17 -0.48 2.11 -13.82
C HIS A 17 0.81 2.47 -13.05
N TYR A 18 0.70 2.76 -11.75
CA TYR A 18 1.84 3.23 -10.95
C TYR A 18 2.75 2.10 -10.43
N PHE A 19 2.19 0.93 -10.12
CA PHE A 19 2.90 -0.13 -9.41
C PHE A 19 2.98 -1.46 -10.17
N GLY A 20 2.31 -1.56 -11.33
CA GLY A 20 2.32 -2.73 -12.20
C GLY A 20 1.50 -3.92 -11.70
N GLU A 21 1.36 -4.92 -12.57
CA GLU A 21 0.51 -6.12 -12.34
C GLU A 21 0.91 -6.94 -11.11
N LYS A 22 2.20 -6.93 -10.73
CA LYS A 22 2.69 -7.70 -9.57
C LYS A 22 2.09 -7.19 -8.26
N ILE A 23 1.87 -5.88 -8.14
CA ILE A 23 1.25 -5.31 -6.95
C ILE A 23 -0.26 -5.50 -7.00
N VAL A 24 -0.88 -5.31 -8.17
CA VAL A 24 -2.32 -5.56 -8.37
C VAL A 24 -2.70 -7.01 -8.08
N SER A 25 -1.84 -7.98 -8.43
CA SER A 25 -2.13 -9.39 -8.18
C SER A 25 -2.23 -9.75 -6.69
N LEU A 26 -1.65 -8.93 -5.80
CA LEU A 26 -1.84 -9.08 -4.35
C LEU A 26 -3.29 -8.80 -3.93
N PHE A 27 -4.07 -8.11 -4.76
CA PHE A 27 -5.46 -7.76 -4.52
C PHE A 27 -6.44 -8.67 -5.30
N ASN A 28 -5.94 -9.65 -6.07
CA ASN A 28 -6.80 -10.59 -6.79
C ASN A 28 -7.70 -11.35 -5.82
N GLY A 29 -9.02 -11.26 -6.05
CA GLY A 29 -10.04 -11.86 -5.18
C GLY A 29 -10.63 -10.91 -4.13
N LEU A 30 -10.13 -9.68 -4.03
CA LEU A 30 -10.78 -8.61 -3.29
C LEU A 30 -11.72 -7.86 -4.23
N ASP A 31 -13.02 -7.84 -3.90
CA ASP A 31 -14.02 -7.06 -4.64
C ASP A 31 -13.96 -5.58 -4.20
N MET A 32 -12.79 -4.95 -4.39
CA MET A 32 -12.54 -3.58 -3.97
C MET A 32 -12.12 -2.71 -5.15
N PRO A 33 -13.00 -1.80 -5.60
CA PRO A 33 -12.66 -0.87 -6.68
C PRO A 33 -11.71 0.26 -6.22
N TYR A 34 -11.54 0.44 -4.90
CA TYR A 34 -10.77 1.53 -4.30
C TYR A 34 -9.74 1.02 -3.30
N ILE A 35 -8.55 1.61 -3.35
CA ILE A 35 -7.39 1.22 -2.54
C ILE A 35 -6.91 2.47 -1.77
N PRO A 36 -7.02 2.49 -0.44
CA PRO A 36 -6.44 3.58 0.35
C PRO A 36 -4.91 3.52 0.30
N TYR A 37 -4.26 4.68 0.22
CA TYR A 37 -2.79 4.75 0.21
C TYR A 37 -2.30 5.99 0.95
N LEU A 38 -1.04 5.96 1.39
CA LEU A 38 -0.39 7.08 2.06
C LEU A 38 0.52 7.83 1.09
N ILE A 39 0.33 9.14 1.02
CA ILE A 39 1.31 10.06 0.43
C ILE A 39 2.20 10.53 1.58
N ILE A 40 3.48 10.20 1.51
CA ILE A 40 4.45 10.52 2.56
C ILE A 40 5.35 11.65 2.07
N ASN A 41 5.23 12.84 2.68
CA ASN A 41 6.08 13.99 2.33
C ASN A 41 7.38 14.02 3.13
N GLN A 42 7.39 13.48 4.34
CA GLN A 42 8.58 13.41 5.20
C GLN A 42 8.73 12.00 5.80
N ALA A 43 9.92 11.43 5.64
CA ALA A 43 10.25 10.12 6.18
C ALA A 43 11.67 10.10 6.74
N PHE A 44 11.85 9.37 7.82
CA PHE A 44 13.14 9.08 8.43
C PHE A 44 13.22 7.60 8.81
N ILE A 45 14.25 6.90 8.35
CA ILE A 45 14.43 5.46 8.55
C ILE A 45 15.55 5.25 9.56
N LEU A 46 15.26 4.46 10.60
CA LEU A 46 16.20 4.08 11.65
C LEU A 46 16.35 2.56 11.65
N ASP A 47 17.59 2.07 11.67
CA ASP A 47 17.91 0.66 11.83
C ASP A 47 17.84 0.26 13.31
N TYR A 48 16.63 0.33 13.87
CA TYR A 48 16.36 0.02 15.27
C TYR A 48 15.74 -1.37 15.44
N ASP A 49 14.93 -1.79 14.46
CA ASP A 49 14.23 -3.07 14.48
C ASP A 49 14.25 -3.69 13.08
N GLN A 50 14.59 -4.97 13.01
CA GLN A 50 14.67 -5.69 11.74
C GLN A 50 13.27 -6.16 11.34
N VAL A 51 12.71 -5.52 10.30
CA VAL A 51 11.41 -5.89 9.74
C VAL A 51 11.60 -6.92 8.62
N GLU A 52 10.87 -8.04 8.68
CA GLU A 52 10.90 -9.04 7.62
C GLU A 52 10.31 -8.53 6.30
N ALA A 53 10.79 -9.08 5.19
CA ALA A 53 10.22 -8.82 3.88
C ALA A 53 8.74 -9.22 3.81
N PHE A 54 7.97 -8.46 3.05
CA PHE A 54 6.53 -8.65 2.86
C PHE A 54 6.21 -10.02 2.23
N LYS A 55 5.33 -10.81 2.86
CA LYS A 55 5.03 -12.21 2.49
C LYS A 55 3.55 -12.54 2.21
N MET A 56 2.60 -11.64 2.48
CA MET A 56 1.16 -11.98 2.49
C MET A 56 0.27 -10.89 1.89
N THR A 57 -0.98 -11.21 1.56
CA THR A 57 -1.99 -10.21 1.14
C THR A 57 -2.16 -9.11 2.20
N PRO A 58 -2.22 -7.81 1.83
CA PRO A 58 -2.21 -6.75 2.82
C PRO A 58 -3.54 -6.68 3.59
N PHE A 59 -3.46 -6.75 4.92
CA PHE A 59 -4.60 -6.82 5.85
C PHE A 59 -5.64 -5.72 5.62
N VAL A 60 -5.22 -4.46 5.50
CA VAL A 60 -6.13 -3.31 5.39
C VAL A 60 -7.07 -3.42 4.18
N TYR A 61 -6.64 -4.05 3.09
CA TYR A 61 -7.45 -4.20 1.90
C TYR A 61 -8.38 -5.42 1.95
N GLN A 62 -8.28 -6.28 2.96
CA GLN A 62 -9.21 -7.41 3.14
C GLN A 62 -10.47 -7.01 3.90
N TYR A 63 -10.42 -5.92 4.67
CA TYR A 63 -11.49 -5.48 5.57
C TYR A 63 -12.02 -4.07 5.25
N ILE A 64 -11.55 -3.53 4.12
CA ILE A 64 -12.11 -2.39 3.34
C ILE A 64 -13.60 -2.57 3.05
#